data_AF-A0AAV5VA31-F1
#
_entry.id   AF-A0AAV5VA31-F1
#
_cell.length_a   1.000
_cell.length_b   1.000
_cell.length_c   1.000
_cell.angle_alpha   90.00
_cell.angle_beta   90.00
_cell.angle_gamma   90.00
#
_symmetry.space_group_name_H-M   'P 1'
#
loop_
_entity.id
_entity.type
_entity.pdbx_description
1 polymer ?
#
loop_
_entity_poly.entity_id
_entity_poly.type
_entity_poly.pdbx_seq_one_letter_code
_entity_poly.pdbx_strand_id
1 'polypeptide(L)'
;LGEDNREMKREISRLEDLCIKMEDEIANTREQNGIVRNGIDGFEEKYRAIKNKNDGIERSFVQMNKQIDQQTARIDSIIAAKLVSCEKQSEKVVAKIAPATVPKKESDAEKLKRYCNEILGNHLANDNSKATDEDYTQLVEAAKKFMKSDKKMQLFDEWIKFLSFKSSVCNVFHIP
;
A
#
# COMPACT_ATOMS: atom_id res chain seq x y z
N LEU A 1 -74.12 -57.02 0.90
CA LEU A 1 -73.08 -58.04 1.20
C LEU A 1 -72.21 -58.41 -0.01
N GLY A 2 -72.76 -58.77 -1.18
CA GLY A 2 -71.93 -59.16 -2.33
C GLY A 2 -71.25 -58.02 -3.09
N GLU A 3 -71.90 -56.85 -3.19
CA GLU A 3 -71.39 -55.71 -3.95
C GLU A 3 -70.43 -54.85 -3.13
N ASP A 4 -70.80 -54.52 -1.89
CA ASP A 4 -69.96 -53.81 -0.92
C ASP A 4 -68.61 -54.53 -0.71
N ASN A 5 -68.62 -55.86 -0.69
CA ASN A 5 -67.40 -56.66 -0.52
C ASN A 5 -66.50 -56.62 -1.79
N ARG A 6 -67.10 -56.52 -2.98
CA ARG A 6 -66.31 -56.33 -4.22
C ARG A 6 -65.71 -54.93 -4.29
N GLU A 7 -66.46 -53.92 -3.85
CA GLU A 7 -65.97 -52.55 -3.76
C GLU A 7 -64.83 -52.42 -2.74
N MET A 8 -64.99 -53.01 -1.56
CA MET A 8 -63.95 -53.03 -0.54
C MET A 8 -62.66 -53.70 -1.02
N LYS A 9 -62.77 -54.81 -1.77
CA LYS A 9 -61.59 -55.46 -2.39
C LYS A 9 -60.89 -54.56 -3.40
N ARG A 10 -61.63 -53.83 -4.23
CA ARG A 10 -61.04 -52.87 -5.19
C ARG A 10 -60.32 -51.75 -4.45
N GLU A 11 -60.91 -51.25 -3.37
CA GLU A 11 -60.32 -50.17 -2.57
C GLU A 11 -59.05 -50.64 -1.83
N ILE A 12 -59.05 -51.87 -1.29
CA ILE A 12 -57.85 -52.48 -0.70
C ILE A 12 -56.73 -52.54 -1.73
N SER A 13 -57.00 -53.07 -2.94
CA SER A 13 -55.97 -53.13 -4.00
C SER A 13 -55.49 -51.73 -4.42
N ARG A 14 -56.39 -50.75 -4.49
CA ARG A 14 -56.02 -49.35 -4.79
C ARG A 14 -55.10 -48.76 -3.72
N LEU A 15 -55.37 -49.05 -2.45
CA LEU A 15 -54.54 -48.59 -1.33
C LEU A 15 -53.19 -49.31 -1.30
N GLU A 16 -53.14 -50.60 -1.60
CA GLU A 16 -51.88 -51.37 -1.74
C GLU A 16 -51.00 -50.78 -2.85
N ASP A 17 -51.57 -50.50 -4.03
CA ASP A 17 -50.84 -49.84 -5.14
C ASP A 17 -50.32 -48.45 -4.76
N LEU A 18 -51.11 -47.68 -3.99
CA LEU A 18 -50.70 -46.36 -3.51
C LEU A 18 -49.56 -46.46 -2.49
N CYS A 19 -49.63 -47.43 -1.57
CA CYS A 19 -48.56 -47.69 -0.60
C CYS A 19 -47.25 -48.01 -1.31
N ILE A 20 -47.26 -48.88 -2.32
CA ILE A 20 -46.07 -49.23 -3.11
C ILE A 20 -45.46 -47.98 -3.75
N LYS A 21 -46.27 -47.14 -4.40
CA LYS A 21 -45.80 -45.89 -5.01
C LYS A 21 -45.18 -44.92 -3.99
N MET A 22 -45.81 -44.80 -2.82
CA MET A 22 -45.27 -43.95 -1.76
C MET A 22 -43.96 -44.50 -1.20
N GLU A 23 -43.80 -45.82 -1.10
CA GLU A 23 -42.54 -46.45 -0.68
C GLU A 23 -41.41 -46.16 -1.68
N ASP A 24 -41.69 -46.24 -2.98
CA ASP A 24 -40.73 -45.89 -4.04
C ASP A 24 -40.32 -44.40 -3.99
N GLU A 25 -41.29 -43.50 -3.80
CA GLU A 25 -41.02 -42.06 -3.67
C GLU A 25 -40.18 -41.74 -2.42
N ILE A 26 -40.46 -42.41 -1.30
CA ILE A 26 -39.66 -42.29 -0.06
C ILE A 26 -38.24 -42.81 -0.30
N ALA A 27 -38.08 -43.94 -0.99
CA ALA A 27 -36.76 -44.50 -1.30
C ALA A 27 -35.94 -43.54 -2.16
N ASN A 28 -36.52 -43.00 -3.24
CA ASN A 28 -35.89 -42.02 -4.11
C ASN A 28 -35.52 -40.73 -3.34
N THR A 29 -36.42 -40.23 -2.50
CA THR A 29 -36.16 -39.04 -1.68
C THR A 29 -35.00 -39.27 -0.70
N ARG A 30 -34.92 -40.46 -0.09
CA ARG A 30 -33.80 -40.84 0.80
C ARG A 30 -32.47 -40.90 0.05
N GLU A 31 -32.47 -41.44 -1.17
CA GLU A 31 -31.29 -41.47 -2.03
C GLU A 31 -30.82 -40.05 -2.38
N GLN A 32 -31.73 -39.19 -2.84
CA GLN A 32 -31.42 -37.79 -3.14
C GLN A 32 -30.87 -37.04 -1.93
N ASN A 33 -31.46 -37.24 -0.75
CA ASN A 33 -30.96 -36.67 0.50
C ASN A 33 -29.54 -37.16 0.83
N GLY A 34 -29.23 -38.43 0.56
CA GLY A 34 -27.88 -38.97 0.72
C GLY A 34 -26.86 -38.27 -0.19
N ILE A 35 -27.21 -38.05 -1.46
CA ILE A 35 -26.37 -37.34 -2.43
C ILE A 35 -26.12 -35.90 -1.97
N VAL A 36 -27.17 -35.19 -1.56
CA VAL A 36 -27.07 -33.80 -1.08
C VAL A 36 -26.17 -33.73 0.15
N ARG A 37 -26.32 -34.65 1.10
CA ARG A 37 -25.51 -34.69 2.32
C ARG A 37 -24.02 -34.89 2.02
N ASN A 38 -23.70 -35.86 1.16
CA ASN A 38 -22.31 -36.07 0.72
C ASN A 38 -21.75 -34.84 -0.02
N GLY A 39 -22.59 -34.15 -0.79
CA GLY A 39 -22.23 -32.87 -1.42
C GLY A 39 -21.88 -31.79 -0.39
N ILE A 40 -22.70 -31.65 0.66
CA ILE A 40 -22.48 -30.70 1.76
C ILE A 40 -21.15 -31.01 2.47
N ASP A 41 -20.91 -32.27 2.84
CA ASP A 41 -19.67 -32.68 3.52
C ASP A 41 -18.43 -32.33 2.68
N GLY A 42 -18.49 -32.55 1.36
CA GLY A 42 -17.42 -32.18 0.44
C GLY A 42 -17.23 -30.66 0.30
N PHE A 43 -18.29 -29.87 0.40
CA PHE A 43 -18.18 -28.40 0.43
C PHE A 43 -17.58 -27.90 1.74
N GLU A 44 -17.97 -28.48 2.87
CA GLU A 44 -17.41 -28.12 4.19
C GLU A 44 -15.91 -28.39 4.26
N GLU A 45 -15.44 -29.51 3.71
CA GLU A 45 -14.01 -29.83 3.64
C GLU A 45 -13.25 -28.80 2.78
N LYS A 46 -13.77 -28.47 1.59
CA LYS A 46 -13.19 -27.45 0.72
C LYS A 46 -13.16 -26.08 1.39
N TYR A 47 -14.23 -25.69 2.06
CA TYR A 47 -14.30 -24.43 2.79
C TYR A 47 -13.26 -24.37 3.91
N ARG A 48 -13.11 -25.46 4.68
CA ARG A 48 -12.07 -25.57 5.72
C ARG A 48 -10.67 -25.46 5.14
N ALA A 49 -10.39 -26.10 4.01
CA ALA A 49 -9.10 -26.00 3.33
C ALA A 49 -8.80 -24.57 2.85
N ILE A 50 -9.78 -23.87 2.30
CA ILE A 50 -9.66 -22.46 1.88
C ILE A 50 -9.40 -21.56 3.10
N LYS A 51 -10.16 -21.74 4.18
CA LYS A 51 -9.97 -20.99 5.43
C LYS A 51 -8.55 -21.15 5.97
N ASN A 52 -8.06 -22.38 6.06
CA ASN A 52 -6.70 -22.65 6.53
C ASN A 52 -5.62 -21.99 5.64
N LYS A 53 -5.82 -21.96 4.32
CA LYS A 53 -4.93 -21.24 3.39
C LYS A 53 -4.96 -19.74 3.65
N ASN A 54 -6.13 -19.17 3.86
CA ASN A 54 -6.30 -17.73 4.11
C ASN A 54 -5.60 -17.31 5.41
N ASP A 55 -5.79 -18.07 6.49
CA ASP A 55 -5.10 -17.84 7.78
C ASP A 55 -3.56 -17.94 7.61
N GLY A 56 -3.08 -18.79 6.70
CA GLY A 56 -1.67 -18.89 6.34
C GLY A 56 -1.14 -17.64 5.61
N ILE A 57 -1.92 -17.11 4.67
CA ILE A 57 -1.59 -15.88 3.94
C ILE A 57 -1.57 -14.67 4.89
N GLU A 58 -2.57 -14.54 5.76
CA GLU A 58 -2.65 -13.45 6.73
C GLU A 58 -1.42 -13.41 7.65
N ARG A 59 -1.02 -14.56 8.20
CA ARG A 59 0.22 -14.66 9.00
C ARG A 59 1.46 -14.26 8.22
N SER A 60 1.55 -14.68 6.96
CA SER A 60 2.69 -14.34 6.09
C SER A 60 2.74 -12.84 5.80
N PHE A 61 1.58 -12.21 5.59
CA PHE A 61 1.46 -10.77 5.37
C PHE A 61 1.91 -9.97 6.60
N VAL A 62 1.45 -10.36 7.79
CA VAL A 62 1.88 -9.74 9.07
C VAL A 62 3.39 -9.86 9.25
N GLN A 63 3.97 -11.03 8.93
CA GLN A 63 5.42 -11.23 9.02
C GLN A 63 6.20 -10.35 8.04
N MET A 64 5.73 -10.23 6.79
CA MET A 64 6.37 -9.37 5.79
C MET A 64 6.32 -7.90 6.19
N ASN A 65 5.19 -7.40 6.70
CA ASN A 65 5.10 -6.02 7.19
C ASN A 65 6.10 -5.76 8.32
N LYS A 66 6.24 -6.70 9.27
CA LYS A 66 7.25 -6.60 10.33
C LYS A 66 8.68 -6.53 9.78
N GLN A 67 8.98 -7.27 8.71
CA GLN A 67 10.29 -7.21 8.06
C GLN A 67 10.52 -5.87 7.36
N ILE A 68 9.49 -5.33 6.70
CA ILE A 68 9.54 -4.00 6.06
C ILE A 68 9.80 -2.91 7.11
N ASP A 69 9.12 -2.96 8.26
CA ASP A 69 9.32 -2.01 9.35
C ASP A 69 10.76 -2.07 9.88
N GLN A 70 11.30 -3.28 10.07
CA GLN A 70 12.68 -3.47 10.50
C GLN A 70 13.70 -2.94 9.49
N GLN A 71 13.47 -3.17 8.20
CA GLN A 71 14.35 -2.66 7.14
C GLN A 71 14.27 -1.14 7.04
N THR A 72 13.08 -0.57 7.14
CA THR A 72 12.85 0.88 7.17
C THR A 72 13.61 1.52 8.33
N ALA A 73 13.45 1.00 9.55
CA ALA A 73 14.17 1.49 10.73
C ALA A 73 15.70 1.40 10.57
N ARG A 74 16.20 0.33 9.94
CA ARG A 74 17.63 0.19 9.64
C ARG A 74 18.12 1.22 8.62
N ILE A 75 17.35 1.48 7.58
CA ILE A 75 17.67 2.49 6.56
C ILE A 75 17.68 3.89 7.20
N ASP A 76 16.68 4.23 8.00
CA ASP A 76 16.61 5.52 8.69
C ASP A 76 17.82 5.74 9.61
N SER A 77 18.23 4.70 10.34
CA SER A 77 19.45 4.73 11.16
C SER A 77 20.72 4.99 10.33
N ILE A 78 20.84 4.34 9.17
CA ILE A 78 21.99 4.57 8.26
C ILE A 78 21.97 5.99 7.70
N ILE A 79 20.81 6.51 7.31
CA ILE A 79 20.65 7.88 6.81
C ILE A 79 21.05 8.88 7.90
N ALA A 80 20.53 8.72 9.12
CA ALA A 80 20.87 9.58 10.25
C ALA A 80 22.39 9.58 10.52
N ALA A 81 23.03 8.41 10.53
CA ALA A 81 24.48 8.31 10.72
C ALA A 81 25.28 9.00 9.61
N LYS A 82 24.84 8.87 8.35
CA LYS A 82 25.48 9.54 7.21
C LYS A 82 25.32 11.06 7.27
N LEU A 83 24.16 11.56 7.66
CA LEU A 83 23.93 13.01 7.81
C LEU A 83 24.87 13.60 8.86
N VAL A 84 24.97 12.98 10.04
CA VAL A 84 25.91 13.40 11.11
C VAL A 84 27.36 13.37 10.62
N SER A 85 27.74 12.36 9.84
CA SER A 85 29.09 12.28 9.26
C SER A 85 29.35 13.39 8.25
N CYS A 86 28.39 13.69 7.38
CA CYS A 86 28.47 14.79 6.42
C CYS A 86 28.59 16.15 7.12
N GLU A 87 27.80 16.39 8.16
CA GLU A 87 27.87 17.61 8.98
C GLU A 87 29.27 17.80 9.57
N LYS A 88 29.81 16.77 10.25
CA LYS A 88 31.17 16.81 10.81
C LYS A 88 32.26 17.05 9.75
N GLN A 89 32.11 16.50 8.55
CA GLN A 89 33.05 16.77 7.46
C GLN A 89 32.91 18.20 6.95
N SER A 90 31.69 18.72 6.83
CA SER A 90 31.44 20.10 6.43
C SER A 90 32.06 21.10 7.41
N GLU A 91 31.93 20.86 8.72
CA GLU A 91 32.52 21.68 9.78
C GLU A 91 34.05 21.71 9.67
N LYS A 92 34.68 20.55 9.43
CA LYS A 92 36.13 20.46 9.21
C LYS A 92 36.60 21.21 7.97
N VAL A 93 35.80 21.18 6.90
CA VAL A 93 36.10 21.91 5.66
C VAL A 93 35.98 23.41 5.89
N VAL A 94 34.91 23.87 6.56
CA VAL A 94 34.74 25.27 6.95
C VAL A 94 35.90 25.76 7.83
N ALA A 95 36.32 24.98 8.82
CA ALA A 95 37.44 25.31 9.69
C ALA A 95 38.80 25.41 8.96
N LYS A 96 38.99 24.65 7.87
CA LYS A 96 40.22 24.68 7.06
C LYS A 96 40.29 25.83 6.05
N ILE A 97 39.15 26.38 5.64
CA ILE A 97 39.07 27.42 4.59
C ILE A 97 38.99 28.84 5.19
N ALA A 98 39.10 29.01 6.50
CA ALA A 98 39.17 30.34 7.12
C ALA A 98 40.63 30.83 7.24
N PRO A 99 41.17 31.67 6.33
CA PRO A 99 42.30 32.52 6.63
C PRO A 99 41.83 33.79 7.35
N ALA A 100 42.70 34.32 8.19
CA ALA A 100 42.53 35.59 8.89
C ALA A 100 42.08 36.72 7.93
N THR A 101 41.05 37.46 8.36
CA THR A 101 40.74 38.86 8.01
C THR A 101 40.88 39.27 6.54
N VAL A 102 39.76 39.26 5.81
CA VAL A 102 39.56 40.05 4.57
C VAL A 102 38.17 40.70 4.62
N PRO A 103 37.98 41.98 4.18
CA PRO A 103 36.71 42.68 4.34
C PRO A 103 35.59 41.95 3.59
N LYS A 104 34.47 41.71 4.28
CA LYS A 104 33.29 40.99 3.79
C LYS A 104 32.71 41.66 2.53
N LYS A 105 33.13 41.20 1.35
CA LYS A 105 32.26 41.22 0.16
C LYS A 105 31.33 40.02 0.31
N GLU A 106 30.03 40.30 0.31
CA GLU A 106 28.96 39.29 0.39
C GLU A 106 29.28 38.15 -0.58
N SER A 107 29.56 36.98 -0.03
CA SER A 107 29.97 35.82 -0.79
C SER A 107 28.85 35.43 -1.75
N ASP A 108 29.18 34.95 -2.95
CA ASP A 108 28.15 34.54 -3.89
C ASP A 108 27.27 33.40 -3.33
N ALA A 109 27.75 32.66 -2.33
CA ALA A 109 26.97 31.70 -1.55
C ALA A 109 25.96 32.38 -0.59
N GLU A 110 26.31 33.53 -0.03
CA GLU A 110 25.39 34.34 0.80
C GLU A 110 24.32 35.02 -0.05
N LYS A 111 24.66 35.47 -1.26
CA LYS A 111 23.67 35.96 -2.24
C LYS A 111 22.70 34.87 -2.66
N LEU A 112 23.21 33.67 -2.95
CA LEU A 112 22.36 32.52 -3.31
C LEU A 112 21.46 32.11 -2.15
N LYS A 113 21.98 32.08 -0.91
CA LYS A 113 21.20 31.78 0.29
C LYS A 113 20.11 32.84 0.55
N ARG A 114 20.40 34.11 0.31
CA ARG A 114 19.43 35.21 0.44
C ARG A 114 18.34 35.11 -0.61
N TYR A 115 18.70 34.83 -1.87
CA TYR A 115 17.76 34.64 -2.96
C TYR A 115 16.85 33.42 -2.74
N CYS A 116 17.42 32.29 -2.30
CA CYS A 116 16.63 31.12 -1.92
C CYS A 116 15.70 31.41 -0.74
N ASN A 117 16.14 32.19 0.26
CA ASN A 117 15.31 32.56 1.39
C ASN A 117 14.23 33.61 1.04
N GLU A 118 14.46 34.50 0.07
CA GLU A 118 13.45 35.41 -0.46
C GLU A 118 12.38 34.66 -1.26
N ILE A 119 12.79 33.72 -2.12
CA ILE A 119 11.84 32.89 -2.88
C ILE A 119 11.06 31.96 -1.95
N LEU A 120 11.75 31.22 -1.07
CA LEU A 120 11.10 30.32 -0.11
C LEU A 120 10.29 31.09 0.94
N GLY A 121 10.76 32.27 1.36
CA GLY A 121 10.06 33.13 2.32
C GLY A 121 8.78 33.74 1.74
N ASN A 122 8.80 34.15 0.47
CA ASN A 122 7.60 34.62 -0.22
C ASN A 122 6.58 33.48 -0.47
N HIS A 123 7.04 32.23 -0.58
CA HIS A 123 6.17 31.06 -0.72
C HIS A 123 5.63 30.51 0.61
N LEU A 124 6.43 30.55 1.69
CA LEU A 124 5.99 30.12 3.03
C LEU A 124 5.09 31.15 3.72
N ALA A 125 5.14 32.42 3.32
CA ALA A 125 4.25 33.46 3.86
C ALA A 125 2.85 33.49 3.20
N ASN A 126 2.67 32.80 2.08
CA ASN A 126 1.38 32.66 1.41
C ASN A 126 0.93 31.19 1.49
N ASP A 127 0.23 30.84 2.57
CA ASP A 127 -0.37 29.53 2.86
C ASP A 127 -1.33 28.97 1.78
N ASN A 128 -1.45 29.61 0.60
CA ASN A 128 -2.34 29.20 -0.48
C ASN A 128 -1.74 29.24 -1.90
N SER A 129 -0.46 29.60 -2.11
CA SER A 129 0.11 29.53 -3.46
C SER A 129 0.88 28.22 -3.66
N LYS A 130 0.27 27.28 -4.41
CA LYS A 130 1.00 26.13 -4.96
C LYS A 130 2.15 26.66 -5.82
N ALA A 131 3.38 26.26 -5.51
CA ALA A 131 4.54 26.56 -6.35
C ALA A 131 4.23 26.09 -7.79
N THR A 132 4.35 27.01 -8.75
CA THR A 132 4.04 26.72 -10.15
C THR A 132 5.26 26.09 -10.83
N ASP A 133 5.05 25.33 -11.90
CA ASP A 133 6.15 24.71 -12.66
C ASP A 133 7.15 25.76 -13.21
N GLU A 134 6.69 27.00 -13.40
CA GLU A 134 7.52 28.14 -13.79
C GLU A 134 8.54 28.52 -12.70
N ASP A 135 8.11 28.51 -11.42
CA ASP A 135 8.95 28.84 -10.27
C ASP A 135 10.05 27.78 -10.07
N TYR A 136 9.69 26.51 -10.26
CA TYR A 136 10.65 25.39 -10.25
C TYR A 136 11.66 25.51 -11.38
N THR A 137 11.21 25.88 -12.57
CA THR A 137 12.08 26.04 -13.74
C THR A 137 13.11 27.16 -13.53
N GLN A 138 12.69 28.30 -12.98
CA GLN A 138 13.58 29.42 -12.67
C GLN A 138 14.60 29.08 -11.57
N LEU A 139 14.18 28.34 -10.53
CA LEU A 139 15.08 27.88 -9.47
C LEU A 139 16.13 26.92 -10.01
N VAL A 140 15.72 26.00 -10.89
CA VAL A 140 16.61 25.06 -11.56
C VAL A 140 17.59 25.80 -12.46
N GLU A 141 17.16 26.74 -13.32
CA GLU A 141 18.06 27.51 -14.18
C GLU A 141 19.07 28.37 -13.41
N ALA A 142 18.64 28.99 -12.30
CA ALA A 142 19.53 29.73 -11.42
C ALA A 142 20.59 28.80 -10.80
N ALA A 143 20.18 27.60 -10.36
CA ALA A 143 21.09 26.57 -9.88
C ALA A 143 22.04 26.05 -11.00
N LYS A 144 21.55 25.91 -12.24
CA LYS A 144 22.36 25.53 -13.41
C LYS A 144 23.45 26.55 -13.72
N LYS A 145 23.12 27.85 -13.66
CA LYS A 145 24.10 28.94 -13.87
C LYS A 145 25.18 28.98 -12.79
N PHE A 146 24.85 28.57 -11.57
CA PHE A 146 25.77 28.59 -10.44
C PHE A 146 26.67 27.35 -10.33
N MET A 147 26.22 26.19 -10.81
CA MET A 147 26.95 24.92 -10.66
C MET A 147 27.75 24.54 -11.92
N LYS A 148 29.03 24.92 -11.95
CA LYS A 148 29.98 24.63 -13.04
C LYS A 148 30.52 23.19 -13.11
N SER A 149 29.88 22.22 -12.44
CA SER A 149 30.41 20.86 -12.28
C SER A 149 29.31 19.81 -12.42
N ASP A 150 29.45 18.93 -13.40
CA ASP A 150 28.48 17.87 -13.75
C ASP A 150 28.12 16.97 -12.56
N LYS A 151 29.07 16.72 -11.65
CA LYS A 151 28.83 15.92 -10.43
C LYS A 151 27.92 16.61 -9.41
N LYS A 152 27.98 17.94 -9.30
CA LYS A 152 27.10 18.72 -8.41
C LYS A 152 25.70 18.86 -9.00
N MET A 153 25.63 18.90 -10.33
CA MET A 153 24.37 18.89 -11.09
C MET A 153 23.58 17.60 -10.84
N GLN A 154 24.24 16.43 -10.90
CA GLN A 154 23.59 15.14 -10.64
C GLN A 154 23.03 15.03 -9.22
N LEU A 155 23.76 15.52 -8.21
CA LEU A 155 23.28 15.52 -6.82
C LEU A 155 22.09 16.46 -6.62
N PHE A 156 22.06 17.58 -7.33
CA PHE A 156 20.93 18.51 -7.31
C PHE A 156 19.70 17.93 -8.02
N ASP A 157 19.88 17.30 -9.18
CA ASP A 157 18.79 16.62 -9.90
C ASP A 157 18.20 15.45 -9.08
N GLU A 158 19.05 14.67 -8.40
CA GLU A 158 18.62 13.62 -7.47
C GLU A 158 17.84 14.19 -6.27
N TRP A 159 18.29 15.33 -5.74
CA TRP A 159 17.61 16.00 -4.63
C TRP A 159 16.27 16.62 -5.05
N ILE A 160 16.18 17.21 -6.24
CA ILE A 160 14.93 17.69 -6.84
C ILE A 160 13.95 16.52 -7.06
N LYS A 161 14.42 15.39 -7.62
CA LYS A 161 13.59 14.18 -7.76
C LYS A 161 13.08 13.67 -6.42
N PHE A 162 13.90 13.68 -5.39
CA PHE A 162 13.52 13.29 -4.04
C PHE A 162 12.43 14.22 -3.45
N LEU A 163 12.54 15.53 -3.67
CA LEU A 163 11.53 16.50 -3.23
C LEU A 163 10.20 16.35 -4.01
N SER A 164 10.26 16.17 -5.33
CA SER A 164 9.06 15.91 -6.16
C SER A 164 8.38 14.58 -5.81
N PHE A 165 9.15 13.56 -5.43
CA PHE A 165 8.64 12.29 -4.91
C PHE A 165 7.92 12.50 -3.56
N LYS A 166 8.53 13.23 -2.61
CA LYS A 166 7.86 13.55 -1.34
C LYS A 166 6.57 14.36 -1.53
N SER A 167 6.57 15.34 -2.45
CA SER A 167 5.36 16.11 -2.77
C SER A 167 4.24 15.22 -3.34
N SER A 168 4.58 14.28 -4.23
CA SER A 168 3.61 13.32 -4.79
C SER A 168 3.06 12.35 -3.73
N VAL A 169 3.91 11.88 -2.80
CA VAL A 169 3.46 11.02 -1.70
C VAL A 169 2.56 11.81 -0.72
N CYS A 170 2.89 13.06 -0.40
CA CYS A 170 2.04 13.90 0.46
C CYS A 170 0.68 14.26 -0.18
N ASN A 171 0.60 14.30 -1.52
CA ASN A 171 -0.66 14.53 -2.24
C ASN A 171 -1.54 13.26 -2.35
N VAL A 172 -0.96 12.06 -2.27
CA VAL A 172 -1.72 10.79 -2.27
C VAL A 172 -2.28 10.46 -0.87
N PHE A 173 -1.69 11.02 0.20
CA PHE A 173 -2.15 10.82 1.58
C PHE A 173 -2.96 11.99 2.17
N HIS A 174 -3.46 12.92 1.35
CA HIS A 174 -4.57 13.80 1.76
C HIS A 174 -5.87 12.99 1.74
N ILE A 175 -6.07 12.21 2.80
CA ILE A 175 -7.38 11.73 3.23
C ILE A 175 -7.99 12.88 4.05
N PRO A 176 -9.19 13.41 3.72
CA PRO A 176 -9.94 14.25 4.65
C PRO A 176 -10.32 13.51 5.92
#